data_AF-A0A531KH90-F1
#
_entry.id   AF-A0A531KH90-F1
#
_cell.length_a   1.000
_cell.length_b   1.000
_cell.length_c   1.000
_cell.angle_alpha   90.00
_cell.angle_beta   90.00
_cell.angle_gamma   90.00
#
_symmetry.space_group_name_H-M   'P 1'
#
loop_
_entity.id
_entity.type
_entity.pdbx_description
1 polymer ?
#
loop_
_entity_poly.entity_id
_entity_poly.type
_entity_poly.pdbx_seq_one_letter_code
_entity_poly.pdbx_strand_id
1 'polypeptide(L)'
;YAREHIGDDGYDTLSWISQQPWSNGRVGTYGCSALGIAQVLLAQLCHPAHRCAIAQGSGGANGSAGGRYRNGDLRLGGAVEVAAFVPWFHQTAAKDRSRVQPKSDEEYQRAFASLPLVNMLKSLGGPPTDWEDWVSRDPGDPWGDRNGMLSEDSTIDVPALFVNSWYDVGAADALHQQ
;
A
#
# COMPACT_ATOMS: atom_id res chain seq x y z
N TYR A 1 7.25 8.22 3.41
CA TYR A 1 8.32 7.37 4.01
C TYR A 1 8.00 5.87 4.00
N ALA A 2 6.86 5.39 4.49
CA ALA A 2 6.68 3.93 4.72
C ALA A 2 6.49 3.05 3.47
N ARG A 3 6.23 3.62 2.28
CA ARG A 3 6.04 2.84 1.03
C ARG A 3 7.12 3.06 -0.04
N GLU A 4 8.00 4.06 0.13
CA GLU A 4 8.95 4.49 -0.91
C GLU A 4 10.06 3.44 -1.20
N HIS A 5 10.25 2.45 -0.32
CA HIS A 5 11.33 1.46 -0.45
C HIS A 5 10.88 0.01 -0.20
N ILE A 6 9.59 -0.29 -0.19
CA ILE A 6 9.10 -1.60 0.29
C ILE A 6 9.58 -2.78 -0.59
N GLY A 7 9.76 -2.55 -1.90
CA GLY A 7 10.34 -3.53 -2.81
C GLY A 7 11.83 -3.74 -2.54
N ASP A 8 12.61 -2.65 -2.51
CA ASP A 8 14.07 -2.67 -2.29
C ASP A 8 14.43 -3.24 -0.91
N ASP A 9 13.72 -2.81 0.15
CA ASP A 9 13.88 -3.35 1.50
C ASP A 9 13.59 -4.86 1.52
N GLY A 10 12.60 -5.31 0.75
CA GLY A 10 12.29 -6.72 0.56
C GLY A 10 13.42 -7.46 -0.16
N TYR A 11 14.02 -6.84 -1.18
CA TYR A 11 15.14 -7.40 -1.94
C TYR A 11 16.36 -7.59 -1.04
N ASP A 12 16.73 -6.58 -0.27
CA ASP A 12 17.84 -6.64 0.69
C ASP A 12 17.58 -7.64 1.80
N THR A 13 16.34 -7.71 2.28
CA THR A 13 15.91 -8.72 3.25
C THR A 13 16.09 -10.14 2.70
N LEU A 14 15.68 -10.40 1.46
CA LEU A 14 15.90 -11.69 0.80
C LEU A 14 17.37 -12.00 0.58
N SER A 15 18.18 -11.01 0.20
CA SER A 15 19.63 -11.15 0.07
C SER A 15 20.25 -11.58 1.39
N TRP A 16 19.88 -10.93 2.49
CA TRP A 16 20.33 -11.31 3.83
C TRP A 16 19.85 -12.72 4.21
N ILE A 17 18.56 -13.03 4.10
CA ILE A 17 17.99 -14.35 4.44
C ILE A 17 18.69 -15.46 3.65
N SER A 18 18.95 -15.26 2.36
CA SER A 18 19.51 -16.29 1.47
C SER A 18 20.95 -16.71 1.84
N GLN A 19 21.68 -15.86 2.56
CA GLN A 19 23.07 -16.07 2.96
C GLN A 19 23.21 -16.68 4.37
N GLN A 20 22.12 -16.83 5.11
CA GLN A 20 22.19 -17.32 6.49
C GLN A 20 22.47 -18.83 6.54
N PRO A 21 23.22 -19.33 7.54
CA PRO A 21 23.60 -20.74 7.63
C PRO A 21 22.40 -21.70 7.81
N TRP A 22 21.26 -21.16 8.25
CA TRP A 22 20.00 -21.89 8.40
C TRP A 22 19.12 -21.86 7.14
N SER A 23 19.53 -21.11 6.12
CA SER A 23 18.79 -20.95 4.87
C SER A 23 19.36 -21.85 3.79
N ASN A 24 18.47 -22.45 2.98
CA ASN A 24 18.86 -23.19 1.78
C ASN A 24 18.88 -22.29 0.52
N GLY A 25 18.85 -20.97 0.69
CA GLY A 25 18.86 -19.99 -0.39
C GLY A 25 17.54 -19.85 -1.16
N ARG A 26 16.46 -20.51 -0.70
CA ARG A 26 15.13 -20.45 -1.32
C ARG A 26 14.12 -19.87 -0.31
N VAL A 27 13.50 -18.76 -0.68
CA VAL A 27 12.58 -18.04 0.21
C VAL A 27 11.22 -17.92 -0.45
N GLY A 28 10.17 -18.26 0.31
CA GLY A 28 8.78 -18.02 -0.05
C GLY A 28 8.19 -16.94 0.86
N THR A 29 7.28 -16.14 0.33
CA THR A 29 6.58 -15.09 1.09
C THR A 29 5.09 -15.40 1.21
N TYR A 30 4.47 -14.94 2.30
CA TYR A 30 3.02 -15.02 2.47
C TYR A 30 2.53 -13.85 3.34
N GLY A 31 1.29 -13.40 3.12
CA GLY A 31 0.70 -12.33 3.92
C GLY A 31 -0.44 -11.59 3.24
N CYS A 32 -1.19 -10.84 4.04
CA CYS A 32 -2.42 -10.14 3.64
C CYS A 32 -2.27 -8.61 3.64
N SER A 33 -3.05 -7.93 2.78
CA SER A 33 -3.15 -6.47 2.70
C SER A 33 -1.78 -5.84 2.44
N ALA A 34 -1.27 -4.97 3.32
CA ALA A 34 0.06 -4.37 3.17
C ALA A 34 1.19 -5.40 2.95
N LEU A 35 1.08 -6.58 3.57
CA LEU A 35 2.03 -7.68 3.37
C LEU A 35 1.83 -8.36 2.00
N GLY A 36 0.61 -8.42 1.49
CA GLY A 36 0.33 -8.87 0.13
C GLY A 36 0.90 -7.91 -0.91
N ILE A 37 0.71 -6.60 -0.69
CA ILE A 37 1.25 -5.54 -1.53
C ILE A 37 2.79 -5.63 -1.59
N ALA A 38 3.45 -5.76 -0.43
CA ALA A 38 4.91 -5.88 -0.36
C ALA A 38 5.44 -7.06 -1.19
N GLN A 39 4.74 -8.20 -1.20
CA GLN A 39 5.14 -9.36 -1.99
C GLN A 39 5.11 -9.09 -3.49
N VAL A 40 4.09 -8.39 -3.97
CA VAL A 40 3.95 -8.03 -5.39
C VAL A 40 5.04 -7.05 -5.81
N LEU A 41 5.30 -6.03 -4.98
CA LEU A 41 6.34 -5.03 -5.23
C LEU A 41 7.76 -5.58 -5.11
N LEU A 42 7.96 -6.65 -4.34
CA LEU A 42 9.21 -7.40 -4.30
C LEU A 42 9.37 -8.31 -5.53
N ALA A 43 8.29 -8.96 -5.96
CA ALA A 43 8.34 -9.92 -7.07
C ALA A 43 8.75 -9.29 -8.40
N GLN A 44 8.42 -8.01 -8.65
CA GLN A 44 8.86 -7.27 -9.83
C GLN A 44 10.38 -7.02 -9.88
N LEU A 45 11.08 -7.15 -8.75
CA LEU A 45 12.54 -7.00 -8.69
C LEU A 45 13.28 -8.31 -8.99
N CYS A 46 12.55 -9.40 -9.25
CA CYS A 46 13.08 -10.69 -9.69
C CYS A 46 14.26 -11.21 -8.84
N HIS A 47 14.17 -11.08 -7.52
CA HIS A 47 15.24 -11.53 -6.62
C HIS A 47 15.48 -13.04 -6.78
N PRO A 48 16.73 -13.51 -7.01
CA PRO A 48 17.01 -14.92 -7.35
C PRO A 48 16.68 -15.93 -6.24
N ALA A 49 16.60 -15.47 -4.98
CA ALA A 49 16.16 -16.29 -3.85
C ALA A 49 14.63 -16.36 -3.68
N HIS A 50 13.85 -15.48 -4.31
CA HIS A 50 12.38 -15.47 -4.19
C HIS A 50 11.80 -16.58 -5.07
N ARG A 51 11.20 -17.59 -4.45
CA ARG A 51 10.75 -18.80 -5.17
C ARG A 51 9.24 -18.92 -5.27
N CYS A 52 8.51 -18.32 -4.35
CA CYS A 52 7.05 -18.26 -4.41
C CYS A 52 6.48 -17.15 -3.54
N ALA A 53 5.26 -16.74 -3.86
CA ALA A 53 4.48 -15.80 -3.07
C ALA A 53 3.05 -16.30 -2.85
N ILE A 54 2.47 -16.00 -1.70
CA ILE A 54 1.03 -16.12 -1.43
C ILE A 54 0.55 -14.73 -1.02
N ALA A 55 0.18 -13.94 -2.04
CA ALA A 55 -0.26 -12.56 -1.88
C ALA A 55 -1.77 -12.52 -1.66
N GLN A 56 -2.19 -12.05 -0.49
CA GLN A 56 -3.60 -11.97 -0.13
C GLN A 56 -4.03 -10.50 -0.06
N GLY A 57 -5.16 -10.13 -0.66
CA GLY A 57 -5.66 -8.74 -0.62
C GLY A 57 -4.63 -7.71 -1.13
N SER A 58 -3.92 -8.03 -2.22
CA SER A 58 -2.75 -7.27 -2.69
C SER A 58 -3.06 -6.13 -3.66
N GLY A 59 -4.34 -5.79 -3.87
CA GLY A 59 -4.78 -4.84 -4.91
C GLY A 59 -4.03 -3.51 -4.93
N GLY A 60 -3.68 -2.97 -3.75
CA GLY A 60 -2.94 -1.73 -3.61
C GLY A 60 -1.47 -1.71 -4.10
N ALA A 61 -0.94 -2.78 -4.70
CA ALA A 61 0.36 -2.76 -5.36
C ALA A 61 0.34 -2.10 -6.74
N ASN A 62 -0.86 -1.93 -7.30
CA ASN A 62 -1.05 -1.28 -8.58
C ASN A 62 -0.85 0.24 -8.42
N GLY A 63 -0.02 0.83 -9.30
CA GLY A 63 0.07 2.28 -9.43
C GLY A 63 -1.21 2.87 -10.02
N SER A 64 -1.13 4.00 -10.70
CA SER A 64 -2.24 4.48 -11.53
C SER A 64 -2.71 3.45 -12.59
N ALA A 65 -1.94 2.35 -12.77
CA ALA A 65 -2.30 1.07 -13.38
C ALA A 65 -3.19 1.23 -14.62
N GLY A 66 -2.62 1.81 -15.66
CA GLY A 66 -3.30 1.99 -16.94
C GLY A 66 -4.38 3.08 -16.90
N GLY A 67 -4.20 4.14 -16.10
CA GLY A 67 -5.12 5.28 -16.06
C GLY A 67 -6.43 5.01 -15.31
N ARG A 68 -6.42 4.09 -14.33
CA ARG A 68 -7.61 3.74 -13.53
C ARG A 68 -7.90 4.73 -12.39
N TYR A 69 -7.06 5.75 -12.23
CA TYR A 69 -7.14 6.74 -11.15
C TYR A 69 -7.20 6.11 -9.76
N ARG A 70 -6.44 5.01 -9.56
CA ARG A 70 -6.27 4.32 -8.27
C ARG A 70 -4.89 4.61 -7.70
N ASN A 71 -4.78 4.59 -6.37
CA ASN A 71 -3.53 4.87 -5.67
C ASN A 71 -3.44 4.05 -4.38
N GLY A 72 -2.98 2.80 -4.48
CA GLY A 72 -2.71 1.95 -3.31
C GLY A 72 -3.89 1.80 -2.35
N ASP A 73 -5.07 1.48 -2.91
CA ASP A 73 -6.40 1.39 -2.28
C ASP A 73 -7.00 2.71 -1.76
N LEU A 74 -6.24 3.82 -1.70
CA LEU A 74 -6.74 5.12 -1.23
C LEU A 74 -7.86 5.68 -2.10
N ARG A 75 -7.78 5.41 -3.40
CA ARG A 75 -8.73 5.95 -4.39
C ARG A 75 -9.42 4.84 -5.15
N LEU A 76 -10.74 4.95 -5.25
CA LEU A 76 -11.59 4.12 -6.09
C LEU A 76 -12.16 4.97 -7.22
N GLY A 77 -11.66 4.78 -8.44
CA GLY A 77 -12.08 5.57 -9.61
C GLY A 77 -11.84 7.08 -9.46
N GLY A 78 -10.75 7.46 -8.78
CA GLY A 78 -10.39 8.84 -8.50
C GLY A 78 -10.96 9.43 -7.21
N ALA A 79 -12.03 8.85 -6.64
CA ALA A 79 -12.60 9.31 -5.37
C ALA A 79 -11.78 8.80 -4.18
N VAL A 80 -11.52 9.66 -3.18
CA VAL A 80 -10.79 9.28 -1.97
C VAL A 80 -11.71 8.52 -1.01
N GLU A 81 -11.28 7.33 -0.58
CA GLU A 81 -11.99 6.47 0.38
C GLU A 81 -11.85 6.99 1.82
N VAL A 82 -12.49 8.13 2.12
CA VAL A 82 -12.31 8.87 3.39
C VAL A 82 -12.66 8.04 4.62
N ALA A 83 -13.67 7.18 4.54
CA ALA A 83 -14.11 6.35 5.68
C ALA A 83 -13.06 5.31 6.08
N ALA A 84 -12.32 4.77 5.10
CA ALA A 84 -11.24 3.81 5.36
C ALA A 84 -9.94 4.53 5.77
N PHE A 85 -9.57 5.58 5.04
CA PHE A 85 -8.22 6.14 5.14
C PHE A 85 -8.06 7.25 6.17
N VAL A 86 -9.08 8.06 6.46
CA VAL A 86 -8.93 9.09 7.51
C VAL A 86 -8.65 8.46 8.88
N PRO A 87 -9.40 7.43 9.34
CA PRO A 87 -9.06 6.75 10.59
C PRO A 87 -7.70 6.04 10.54
N TRP A 88 -7.36 5.40 9.41
CA TRP A 88 -6.07 4.70 9.26
C TRP A 88 -4.88 5.66 9.31
N PHE A 89 -4.94 6.80 8.61
CA PHE A 89 -3.89 7.81 8.67
C PHE A 89 -3.80 8.42 10.07
N HIS A 90 -4.93 8.69 10.71
CA HIS A 90 -4.97 9.23 12.06
C HIS A 90 -4.35 8.29 13.10
N GLN A 91 -4.64 6.99 13.03
CA GLN A 91 -4.26 6.03 14.08
C GLN A 91 -2.97 5.25 13.79
N THR A 92 -2.71 4.94 12.52
CA THR A 92 -1.67 4.00 12.11
C THR A 92 -0.52 4.71 11.39
N ALA A 93 -0.82 5.64 10.48
CA ALA A 93 0.20 6.34 9.68
C ALA A 93 0.73 7.64 10.31
N ALA A 94 0.35 7.92 11.55
CA ALA A 94 0.91 9.00 12.36
C ALA A 94 2.43 8.86 12.48
N LYS A 95 3.18 9.90 12.09
CA LYS A 95 4.65 9.95 12.24
C LYS A 95 5.08 9.95 13.70
N ASP A 96 4.23 10.48 14.58
CA ASP A 96 4.37 10.38 16.03
C ASP A 96 3.12 9.74 16.63
N ARG A 97 3.16 8.41 16.75
CA ARG A 97 2.04 7.61 17.29
C ARG A 97 1.78 7.87 18.77
N SER A 98 2.75 8.41 19.52
CA SER A 98 2.59 8.71 20.94
C SER A 98 1.62 9.87 21.21
N ARG A 99 1.38 10.69 20.18
CA ARG A 99 0.50 11.86 20.23
C ARG A 99 -0.91 11.59 19.70
N VAL A 100 -1.19 10.38 19.22
CA VAL A 100 -2.51 10.01 18.71
C VAL A 100 -3.48 9.94 19.87
N GLN A 101 -4.58 10.68 19.78
CA GLN A 101 -5.67 10.63 20.75
C GLN A 101 -6.84 9.86 20.11
N PRO A 102 -7.45 8.88 20.80
CA PRO A 102 -8.64 8.19 20.29
C PRO A 102 -9.76 9.16 19.92
N LYS A 103 -10.57 8.79 18.93
CA LYS A 103 -11.70 9.58 18.43
C LYS A 103 -12.96 8.74 18.44
N SER A 104 -14.08 9.37 18.76
CA SER A 104 -15.39 8.73 18.64
C SER A 104 -15.84 8.67 17.17
N ASP A 105 -16.79 7.80 16.88
CA ASP A 105 -17.42 7.73 15.57
C ASP A 105 -18.04 9.08 15.17
N GLU A 106 -18.66 9.81 16.11
CA GLU A 106 -19.23 11.13 15.84
C GLU A 106 -18.17 12.18 15.46
N GLU A 107 -16.97 12.12 16.05
CA GLU A 107 -15.87 13.00 15.66
C GLU A 107 -15.40 12.69 14.24
N TYR A 108 -15.30 11.40 13.88
CA TYR A 108 -14.97 10.99 12.51
C TYR A 108 -16.06 11.39 11.52
N GLN A 109 -17.34 11.20 11.85
CA GLN A 109 -18.46 11.61 10.98
C GLN A 109 -18.47 13.12 10.73
N ARG A 110 -18.19 13.92 11.77
CA ARG A 110 -18.01 15.38 11.61
C ARG A 110 -16.84 15.72 10.68
N ALA A 111 -15.72 14.99 10.78
CA ALA A 111 -14.59 15.17 9.87
C ALA A 111 -14.97 14.78 8.43
N PHE A 112 -15.67 13.67 8.21
CA PHE A 112 -16.09 13.21 6.88
C PHE A 112 -17.04 14.19 6.18
N ALA A 113 -17.85 14.91 6.95
CA ALA A 113 -18.76 15.93 6.46
C ALA A 113 -18.10 17.31 6.22
N SER A 114 -16.76 17.40 6.26
CA SER A 114 -16.03 18.65 6.11
C SER A 114 -15.27 18.76 4.79
N LEU A 115 -15.09 19.99 4.31
CA LEU A 115 -14.20 20.31 3.19
C LEU A 115 -13.30 21.50 3.58
N PRO A 116 -12.09 21.59 2.99
CA PRO A 116 -11.50 20.65 2.02
C PRO A 116 -10.93 19.37 2.66
N LEU A 117 -10.88 18.26 1.90
CA LEU A 117 -10.42 16.93 2.37
C LEU A 117 -9.04 16.97 3.05
N VAL A 118 -8.13 17.80 2.56
CA VAL A 118 -6.77 17.99 3.09
C VAL A 118 -6.75 18.39 4.57
N ASN A 119 -7.82 19.02 5.08
CA ASN A 119 -7.90 19.49 6.46
C ASN A 119 -8.53 18.47 7.44
N MET A 120 -9.05 17.32 6.99
CA MET A 120 -9.79 16.38 7.85
C MET A 120 -8.95 15.86 9.04
N LEU A 121 -7.68 15.50 8.81
CA LEU A 121 -6.81 15.05 9.91
C LEU A 121 -6.42 16.18 10.85
N LYS A 122 -6.24 17.40 10.32
CA LYS A 122 -6.01 18.60 11.12
C LYS A 122 -7.21 18.91 12.01
N SER A 123 -8.45 18.78 11.52
CA SER A 123 -9.65 19.00 12.33
C SER A 123 -9.84 17.97 13.44
N LEU A 124 -9.27 16.77 13.27
CA LEU A 124 -9.22 15.76 14.32
C LEU A 124 -8.12 16.05 15.36
N GLY A 125 -7.23 17.02 15.12
CA GLY A 125 -6.07 17.27 15.96
C GLY A 125 -5.01 16.17 15.87
N GLY A 126 -4.98 15.45 14.73
CA GLY A 126 -4.03 14.36 14.50
C GLY A 126 -2.58 14.86 14.41
N PRO A 127 -1.59 14.02 14.79
CA PRO A 127 -0.18 14.32 14.55
C PRO A 127 0.13 14.35 13.03
N PRO A 128 1.33 14.83 12.63
CA PRO A 128 1.72 14.85 11.23
C PRO A 128 1.66 13.46 10.57
N THR A 129 1.15 13.41 9.35
CA THR A 129 1.08 12.22 8.48
C THR A 129 1.47 12.60 7.05
N ASP A 130 1.43 11.65 6.12
CA ASP A 130 1.58 11.93 4.68
C ASP A 130 0.22 12.24 4.00
N TRP A 131 -0.90 12.32 4.73
CA TRP A 131 -2.25 12.50 4.16
C TRP A 131 -2.36 13.63 3.14
N GLU A 132 -1.77 14.79 3.45
CA GLU A 132 -1.87 15.97 2.60
C GLU A 132 -1.22 15.73 1.24
N ASP A 133 -0.06 15.08 1.20
CA ASP A 133 0.58 14.67 -0.07
C ASP A 133 -0.30 13.67 -0.82
N TRP A 134 -0.87 12.70 -0.11
CA TRP A 134 -1.69 11.66 -0.73
C TRP A 134 -3.00 12.17 -1.31
N VAL A 135 -3.65 13.18 -0.73
CA VAL A 135 -4.98 13.67 -1.17
C VAL A 135 -4.97 14.97 -1.98
N SER A 136 -3.88 15.75 -1.92
CA SER A 136 -3.76 16.99 -2.70
C SER A 136 -3.23 16.78 -4.12
N ARG A 137 -2.63 15.61 -4.38
CA ARG A 137 -2.03 15.27 -5.68
C ARG A 137 -3.00 14.56 -6.60
N ASP A 138 -2.86 14.84 -7.89
CA ASP A 138 -3.57 14.11 -8.94
C ASP A 138 -3.11 12.64 -8.97
N PRO A 139 -3.99 11.67 -9.26
CA PRO A 139 -3.58 10.27 -9.38
C PRO A 139 -2.51 10.00 -10.46
N GLY A 140 -2.35 10.89 -11.44
CA GLY A 140 -1.27 10.86 -12.43
C GLY A 140 -0.02 11.67 -12.06
N ASP A 141 0.07 12.22 -10.85
CA ASP A 141 1.27 12.93 -10.39
C ASP A 141 2.47 11.95 -10.29
N PRO A 142 3.61 12.23 -10.94
CA PRO A 142 4.82 11.39 -10.87
C PRO A 142 5.36 11.16 -9.45
N TRP A 143 4.93 11.94 -8.47
CA TRP A 143 5.19 11.65 -7.06
C TRP A 143 4.71 10.25 -6.66
N GLY A 144 3.62 9.74 -7.24
CA GLY A 144 3.12 8.39 -6.99
C GLY A 144 4.12 7.29 -7.39
N ASP A 145 4.92 7.53 -8.43
CA ASP A 145 5.90 6.59 -8.97
C ASP A 145 7.05 6.32 -7.98
N ARG A 146 7.28 7.23 -7.03
CA ARG A 146 8.29 7.06 -5.97
C ARG A 146 8.03 5.86 -5.06
N ASN A 147 6.80 5.34 -5.05
CA ASN A 147 6.46 4.17 -4.25
C ASN A 147 6.79 2.84 -4.95
N GLY A 148 7.41 2.89 -6.14
CA GLY A 148 7.81 1.69 -6.88
C GLY A 148 6.63 0.79 -7.23
N MET A 149 5.44 1.36 -7.42
CA MET A 149 4.21 0.60 -7.73
C MET A 149 4.33 -0.11 -9.09
N LEU A 150 3.51 -1.14 -9.29
CA LEU A 150 3.46 -1.81 -10.59
C LEU A 150 3.03 -0.84 -11.70
N SER A 151 3.71 -0.95 -12.84
CA SER A 151 3.42 -0.29 -14.11
C SER A 151 3.14 -1.34 -15.19
N GLU A 152 2.69 -0.91 -16.38
CA GLU A 152 2.46 -1.85 -17.51
C GLU A 152 3.75 -2.53 -18.00
N ASP A 153 4.91 -1.94 -17.74
CA ASP A 153 6.22 -2.47 -18.12
C ASP A 153 6.85 -3.33 -17.00
N SER A 154 6.19 -3.47 -15.84
CA SER A 154 6.67 -4.32 -14.74
C SER A 154 6.68 -5.79 -15.17
N THR A 155 7.75 -6.51 -14.81
CA THR A 155 7.88 -7.95 -15.11
C THR A 155 7.91 -8.74 -13.80
N ILE A 156 7.09 -9.78 -13.67
CA ILE A 156 7.05 -10.65 -12.49
C ILE A 156 7.44 -12.07 -12.91
N ASP A 157 8.49 -12.64 -12.29
CA ASP A 157 9.00 -13.99 -12.57
C ASP A 157 8.93 -14.93 -11.33
N VAL A 158 7.98 -14.67 -10.43
CA VAL A 158 7.81 -15.46 -9.20
C VAL A 158 6.48 -16.21 -9.26
N PRO A 159 6.45 -17.56 -9.15
CA PRO A 159 5.21 -18.31 -9.00
C PRO A 159 4.39 -17.79 -7.80
N ALA A 160 3.19 -17.28 -8.07
CA ALA A 160 2.37 -16.63 -7.06
C ALA A 160 0.96 -17.23 -6.98
N LEU A 161 0.46 -17.38 -5.75
CA LEU A 161 -0.95 -17.64 -5.46
C LEU A 161 -1.59 -16.35 -4.94
N PHE A 162 -2.52 -15.80 -5.71
CA PHE A 162 -3.32 -14.65 -5.29
C PHE A 162 -4.59 -15.12 -4.57
N VAL A 163 -4.85 -14.56 -3.38
CA VAL A 163 -6.06 -14.86 -2.59
C VAL A 163 -6.83 -13.57 -2.32
N ASN A 164 -8.04 -13.48 -2.85
CA ASN A 164 -8.90 -12.31 -2.69
C ASN A 164 -10.35 -12.71 -2.41
N SER A 165 -11.13 -11.77 -1.88
CA SER A 165 -12.58 -11.88 -1.71
C SER A 165 -13.29 -10.91 -2.64
N TRP A 166 -14.45 -11.28 -3.17
CA TRP A 166 -15.25 -10.40 -4.05
C TRP A 166 -15.70 -9.10 -3.40
N TYR A 167 -15.74 -9.05 -2.06
CA TYR A 167 -16.11 -7.86 -1.30
C TYR A 167 -14.89 -7.02 -0.86
N ASP A 168 -13.69 -7.37 -1.31
CA ASP A 168 -12.48 -6.58 -1.05
C ASP A 168 -12.37 -5.41 -2.05
N VAL A 169 -11.94 -4.25 -1.55
CA VAL A 169 -11.78 -2.99 -2.32
C VAL A 169 -10.78 -3.16 -3.48
N GLY A 170 -9.73 -3.96 -3.26
CA GLY A 170 -8.66 -4.23 -4.21
C GLY A 170 -8.89 -5.50 -5.05
N ALA A 171 -10.04 -6.17 -4.94
CA ALA A 171 -10.29 -7.44 -5.62
C ALA A 171 -10.15 -7.35 -7.14
N ALA A 172 -10.66 -6.28 -7.73
CA ALA A 172 -10.52 -6.02 -9.17
C ALA A 172 -9.05 -5.79 -9.55
N ASP A 173 -8.30 -5.07 -8.73
CA ASP A 173 -6.91 -4.71 -9.01
C ASP A 173 -5.98 -5.92 -8.96
N ALA A 174 -6.21 -6.84 -8.03
CA ALA A 174 -5.43 -8.07 -7.94
C ALA A 174 -5.53 -8.95 -9.19
N LEU A 175 -6.60 -8.83 -10.00
CA LEU A 175 -6.71 -9.56 -11.27
C LEU A 175 -5.76 -9.04 -12.36
N HIS A 176 -5.20 -7.85 -12.18
CA HIS A 176 -4.31 -7.19 -13.14
C HIS A 176 -2.85 -7.16 -12.69
N GLN A 177 -2.50 -7.94 -11.67
CA GLN A 177 -1.13 -8.12 -11.18
C GLN A 177 -0.51 -9.32 -11.89
N GLN A 178 -0.21 -9.16 -13.17
CA GLN A 178 0.34 -10.22 -14.04
C GLN A 178 1.63 -9.76 -14.70
#